data_AF-A0A6N9U0A7-F1
#
_entry.id   AF-A0A6N9U0A7-F1
#
_cell.length_a   1.000
_cell.length_b   1.000
_cell.length_c   1.000
_cell.angle_alpha   90.00
_cell.angle_beta   90.00
_cell.angle_gamma   90.00
#
_symmetry.space_group_name_H-M   'P 1'
#
loop_
_entity.id
_entity.type
_entity.pdbx_description
1 polymer ?
#
loop_
_entity_poly.entity_id
_entity_poly.type
_entity_poly.pdbx_seq_one_letter_code
_entity_poly.pdbx_strand_id
1 'polypeptide(L)'
;MTRSGPTGDGRDAAPVPLRAGHTHLFRGARLLLPATVSAPKPCALELEFSDGVRTPAELLAPVRPDEPWLLAVGAHRTAAGTALPARSWLVTRVTPGEDGTELRLGEPLPPPAP
;
A
#
# COMPACT_ATOMS: atom_id res chain seq x y z
N MET A 1 -36.84 -9.56 -22.92
CA MET A 1 -36.73 -10.39 -21.71
C MET A 1 -35.25 -10.49 -21.34
N THR A 2 -34.99 -10.33 -20.05
CA THR A 2 -33.72 -10.33 -19.30
C THR A 2 -32.82 -11.55 -19.63
N ARG A 3 -31.50 -11.59 -19.40
CA ARG A 3 -30.72 -11.14 -18.23
C ARG A 3 -29.26 -10.84 -18.58
N SER A 4 -28.75 -9.80 -17.93
CA SER A 4 -27.36 -9.55 -17.58
C SER A 4 -26.67 -10.80 -17.01
N GLY A 5 -25.50 -11.14 -17.53
CA GLY A 5 -24.50 -11.91 -16.79
C GLY A 5 -23.56 -10.91 -16.12
N PRO A 6 -23.35 -10.96 -14.79
CA PRO A 6 -22.33 -10.12 -14.18
C PRO A 6 -20.96 -10.63 -14.62
N THR A 7 -20.21 -9.76 -15.30
CA THR A 7 -18.76 -9.84 -15.40
C THR A 7 -18.22 -10.06 -13.99
N GLY A 8 -17.63 -11.23 -13.75
CA GLY A 8 -16.82 -11.48 -12.55
C GLY A 8 -15.59 -10.58 -12.62
N ASP A 9 -15.78 -9.33 -12.22
CA ASP A 9 -14.73 -8.33 -11.99
C ASP A 9 -13.85 -8.85 -10.85
N GLY A 10 -12.53 -8.85 -11.02
CA GLY A 10 -11.54 -9.48 -10.13
C GLY A 10 -11.41 -8.88 -8.72
N ARG A 11 -12.53 -8.64 -8.03
CA ARG A 11 -12.65 -8.07 -6.69
C ARG A 11 -12.54 -9.10 -5.55
N ASP A 12 -12.37 -10.37 -5.87
CA ASP A 12 -12.26 -11.46 -4.87
C ASP A 12 -10.79 -11.86 -4.58
N ALA A 13 -9.82 -11.16 -5.16
CA ALA A 13 -8.43 -11.38 -4.78
C ALA A 13 -8.17 -10.79 -3.39
N ALA A 14 -7.83 -11.65 -2.43
CA ALA A 14 -7.44 -11.22 -1.10
C ALA A 14 -6.31 -10.17 -1.15
N PRO A 15 -6.34 -9.14 -0.29
CA PRO A 15 -5.31 -8.11 -0.29
C PRO A 15 -3.95 -8.71 0.01
N VAL A 16 -2.93 -8.23 -0.69
CA VAL A 16 -1.56 -8.72 -0.53
C VAL A 16 -0.98 -8.12 0.77
N PRO A 17 -0.38 -8.92 1.66
CA PRO A 17 0.15 -8.37 2.90
C PRO A 17 1.37 -7.50 2.63
N LEU A 18 1.47 -6.38 3.34
CA LEU A 18 2.60 -5.46 3.34
C LEU A 18 2.97 -5.17 4.79
N ARG A 19 4.25 -5.28 5.16
CA ARG A 19 4.69 -5.09 6.56
C ARG A 19 5.46 -3.79 6.72
N ALA A 20 5.16 -3.03 7.77
CA ALA A 20 5.96 -1.90 8.23
C ALA A 20 6.74 -2.27 9.50
N GLY A 21 8.02 -1.90 9.56
CA GLY A 21 8.86 -2.08 10.76
C GLY A 21 8.59 -1.08 11.89
N HIS A 22 7.57 -0.22 11.75
CA HIS A 22 7.23 0.84 12.69
C HIS A 22 5.73 0.92 12.90
N THR A 23 5.31 1.67 13.92
CA THR A 23 3.90 1.95 14.25
C THR A 23 3.30 3.08 13.42
N HIS A 24 4.14 3.81 12.67
CA HIS A 24 3.75 4.94 11.82
C HIS A 24 4.61 4.96 10.55
N LEU A 25 4.05 5.53 9.48
CA LEU A 25 4.80 5.81 8.26
C LEU A 25 5.47 7.19 8.33
N PHE A 26 6.66 7.27 7.75
CA PHE A 26 7.45 8.49 7.64
C PHE A 26 8.33 8.42 6.38
N ARG A 27 8.88 9.56 5.98
CA ARG A 27 9.81 9.64 4.86
C ARG A 27 11.01 8.72 5.10
N GLY A 28 11.24 7.80 4.19
CA GLY A 28 12.33 6.83 4.25
C GLY A 28 11.98 5.52 4.96
N ALA A 29 10.73 5.37 5.45
CA ALA A 29 10.24 4.10 6.00
C ALA A 29 10.40 2.97 4.97
N ARG A 30 10.75 1.79 5.48
CA ARG A 30 10.91 0.55 4.72
C ARG A 30 9.71 -0.33 4.95
N LEU A 31 9.13 -0.81 3.86
CA LEU A 31 8.02 -1.75 3.87
C LEU A 31 8.43 -3.02 3.14
N LEU A 32 7.91 -4.17 3.57
CA LEU A 32 8.24 -5.46 2.98
C LEU A 32 7.01 -6.12 2.37
N LEU A 33 7.04 -6.28 1.05
CA LEU A 33 6.18 -7.21 0.33
C LEU A 33 6.77 -8.62 0.41
N PRO A 34 5.97 -9.67 0.62
CA PRO A 34 6.47 -11.04 0.68
C PRO A 34 7.03 -11.51 -0.67
N ALA A 35 7.99 -12.44 -0.63
CA ALA A 35 8.64 -13.00 -1.83
C ALA A 35 7.69 -13.71 -2.81
N THR A 36 6.47 -14.08 -2.38
CA THR A 36 5.42 -14.61 -3.26
C THR A 36 4.91 -13.58 -4.28
N VAL A 37 5.27 -12.30 -4.13
CA VAL A 37 4.97 -11.22 -5.06
C VAL A 37 6.19 -10.98 -5.94
N SER A 38 6.15 -11.50 -7.17
CA SER A 38 7.29 -11.48 -8.10
C SER A 38 7.70 -10.07 -8.55
N ALA A 39 6.76 -9.12 -8.57
CA ALA A 39 7.01 -7.73 -8.89
C ALA A 39 5.89 -6.84 -8.33
N PRO A 40 6.18 -5.58 -7.97
CA PRO A 40 5.12 -4.62 -7.66
C PRO A 40 4.22 -4.43 -8.88
N LYS A 41 2.93 -4.63 -8.66
CA LYS A 41 1.85 -4.34 -9.60
C LYS A 41 0.75 -3.60 -8.86
N PRO A 42 -0.11 -2.83 -9.55
CA PRO A 42 -1.23 -2.18 -8.88
C PRO A 42 -2.12 -3.23 -8.22
N CYS A 43 -2.35 -3.09 -6.91
CA CYS A 43 -3.13 -4.05 -6.14
C CYS A 43 -3.57 -3.48 -4.79
N ALA A 44 -4.65 -4.07 -4.26
CA ALA A 44 -5.05 -3.90 -2.88
C ALA A 44 -4.06 -4.60 -1.94
N LEU A 45 -3.73 -3.93 -0.86
CA LEU A 45 -2.77 -4.34 0.15
C LEU A 45 -3.43 -4.33 1.53
N GLU A 46 -2.94 -5.20 2.40
CA GLU A 46 -3.23 -5.14 3.84
C GLU A 46 -1.92 -4.76 4.54
N LEU A 47 -1.81 -3.51 4.99
CA LEU A 47 -0.63 -2.98 5.65
C LEU A 47 -0.67 -3.33 7.14
N GLU A 48 0.26 -4.16 7.60
CA GLU A 48 0.48 -4.49 9.00
C GLU A 48 1.63 -3.66 9.58
N PHE A 49 1.33 -2.87 10.61
CA PHE A 49 2.30 -2.11 11.38
C PHE A 49 2.96 -2.96 12.49
N SER A 50 4.07 -2.48 13.04
CA SER A 50 4.81 -3.22 14.07
C SER A 50 4.07 -3.38 15.39
N ASP A 51 3.01 -2.61 15.64
CA ASP A 51 2.10 -2.75 16.77
C ASP A 51 0.92 -3.70 16.49
N GLY A 52 0.92 -4.38 15.33
CA GLY A 52 -0.11 -5.33 14.93
C GLY A 52 -1.37 -4.71 14.33
N VAL A 53 -1.43 -3.37 14.22
CA VAL A 53 -2.53 -2.70 13.53
C VAL A 53 -2.47 -3.03 12.04
N ARG A 54 -3.64 -3.35 11.47
CA ARG A 54 -3.82 -3.58 10.05
C ARG A 54 -4.69 -2.51 9.42
N THR A 55 -4.31 -2.02 8.25
CA THR A 55 -5.07 -1.03 7.51
C THR A 55 -5.09 -1.34 6.02
N PRO A 56 -6.24 -1.11 5.35
CA PRO A 56 -6.28 -1.20 3.91
C PRO A 56 -5.32 -0.18 3.29
N ALA A 57 -4.56 -0.64 2.31
CA ALA A 57 -3.71 0.18 1.48
C ALA A 57 -3.84 -0.22 0.01
N GLU A 58 -3.37 0.63 -0.88
CA GLU A 58 -3.37 0.36 -2.31
C GLU A 58 -2.05 0.82 -2.91
N LEU A 59 -1.40 -0.07 -3.66
CA LEU A 59 -0.27 0.28 -4.49
C LEU A 59 -0.80 0.71 -5.85
N LEU A 60 -0.50 1.95 -6.24
CA LEU A 60 -0.96 2.57 -7.47
C LEU A 60 0.20 2.71 -8.45
N ALA A 61 -0.03 2.33 -9.71
CA ALA A 61 0.93 2.58 -10.78
C ALA A 61 1.14 4.08 -10.98
N PRO A 62 2.35 4.49 -11.35
CA PRO A 62 2.57 5.86 -11.80
C PRO A 62 1.78 6.16 -13.06
N VAL A 63 1.38 7.43 -13.25
CA VAL A 63 0.63 7.84 -14.45
C VAL A 63 1.57 7.86 -15.67
N ARG A 64 2.84 8.22 -15.44
CA ARG A 64 3.92 8.19 -16.45
C ARG A 64 5.05 7.24 -16.05
N PRO A 65 5.76 6.63 -17.01
CA PRO A 65 6.83 5.66 -16.71
C PRO A 65 7.97 6.21 -15.83
N ASP A 66 8.20 7.52 -15.87
CA ASP A 66 9.24 8.24 -15.13
C ASP A 66 8.80 8.73 -13.74
N GLU A 67 7.52 8.59 -13.39
CA GLU A 67 6.98 8.98 -12.10
C GLU A 67 7.12 7.85 -11.04
N PRO A 68 7.22 8.20 -9.75
CA PRO A 68 7.23 7.21 -8.68
C PRO A 68 5.86 6.55 -8.51
N TRP A 69 5.86 5.30 -8.06
CA TRP A 69 4.66 4.62 -7.59
C TRP A 69 4.07 5.33 -6.36
N LEU A 70 2.78 5.16 -6.13
CA LEU A 70 2.11 5.71 -4.95
C LEU A 70 1.59 4.58 -4.07
N LEU A 71 1.75 4.74 -2.76
CA LEU A 71 1.11 3.91 -1.75
C LEU A 71 0.03 4.75 -1.06
N ALA A 72 -1.24 4.46 -1.35
CA ALA A 72 -2.37 5.04 -0.64
C ALA A 72 -2.65 4.22 0.62
N VAL A 73 -2.69 4.87 1.78
CA VAL A 73 -2.93 4.20 3.06
C VAL A 73 -4.19 4.77 3.69
N GLY A 74 -5.09 3.87 4.11
CA GLY A 74 -6.32 4.23 4.78
C GLY A 74 -6.08 4.94 6.12
N ALA A 75 -7.09 5.70 6.55
CA ALA A 75 -7.12 6.22 7.91
C ALA A 75 -7.16 5.04 8.90
N HIS A 76 -6.39 5.12 9.97
CA HIS A 76 -6.30 4.06 10.96
C HIS A 76 -6.01 4.62 12.34
N ARG A 77 -6.11 3.75 13.34
CA ARG A 77 -5.78 4.06 14.73
C ARG A 77 -4.67 3.12 15.18
N THR A 78 -3.59 3.67 15.74
CA THR A 78 -2.51 2.88 16.32
C THR A 78 -3.02 2.07 17.51
N ALA A 79 -2.25 1.05 17.94
CA ALA A 79 -2.63 0.26 19.12
C ALA A 79 -2.74 1.12 20.40
N ALA A 80 -1.97 2.21 20.48
CA ALA A 80 -2.02 3.19 21.56
C ALA A 80 -3.24 4.13 21.48
N GLY A 81 -4.06 4.02 20.44
CA GLY A 81 -5.28 4.81 20.28
C GLY A 81 -5.09 6.12 19.50
N THR A 82 -3.93 6.38 18.89
CA THR A 82 -3.71 7.61 18.09
C THR A 82 -4.39 7.50 16.74
N ALA A 83 -5.29 8.44 16.40
CA ALA A 83 -5.93 8.49 15.09
C ALA A 83 -5.00 9.12 14.05
N LEU A 84 -4.82 8.43 12.92
CA LEU A 84 -4.01 8.86 11.79
C LEU A 84 -4.89 8.99 10.55
N PRO A 85 -4.89 10.14 9.86
CA PRO A 85 -5.69 10.32 8.66
C PRO A 85 -5.16 9.48 7.50
N ALA A 86 -6.02 9.24 6.51
CA ALA A 86 -5.60 8.64 5.25
C ALA A 86 -4.51 9.49 4.59
N ARG A 87 -3.52 8.84 3.99
CA ARG A 87 -2.35 9.52 3.42
C ARG A 87 -1.74 8.70 2.30
N SER A 88 -1.34 9.39 1.24
CA SER A 88 -0.61 8.78 0.13
C SER A 88 0.88 9.08 0.25
N TRP A 89 1.71 8.11 -0.11
CA TRP A 89 3.17 8.19 -0.01
C TRP A 89 3.81 7.88 -1.35
N LEU A 90 4.85 8.63 -1.70
CA LEU A 90 5.70 8.26 -2.82
C LEU A 90 6.46 6.97 -2.48
N VAL A 91 6.55 6.04 -3.42
CA VAL A 91 7.47 4.89 -3.34
C VAL A 91 8.69 5.24 -4.20
N THR A 92 9.76 5.62 -3.53
CA THR A 92 10.98 6.17 -4.16
C THR A 92 11.98 5.11 -4.57
N ARG A 93 11.87 3.91 -4.01
CA ARG A 93 12.74 2.78 -4.35
C ARG A 93 12.00 1.47 -4.15
N VAL A 94 12.25 0.54 -5.06
CA VAL A 94 11.84 -0.86 -5.00
C VAL A 94 13.11 -1.70 -5.08
N THR A 95 13.35 -2.55 -4.09
CA THR A 95 14.54 -3.41 -4.05
C THR A 95 14.11 -4.86 -3.80
N PRO A 96 14.22 -5.76 -4.80
CA PRO A 96 14.01 -7.19 -4.59
C PRO A 96 15.08 -7.75 -3.63
N GLY A 97 14.68 -8.67 -2.76
CA GLY A 97 15.55 -9.39 -1.83
C GLY A 97 15.02 -10.80 -1.55
N GLU A 98 15.79 -11.59 -0.79
CA GLU A 98 15.46 -12.99 -0.49
C GLU A 98 14.18 -13.13 0.35
N ASP A 99 13.98 -12.23 1.32
CA ASP A 99 12.79 -12.20 2.19
C ASP A 99 11.56 -11.55 1.53
N GLY A 100 11.75 -10.99 0.33
CA GLY A 100 10.71 -10.29 -0.42
C GLY A 100 11.17 -8.96 -1.01
N THR A 101 10.21 -8.15 -1.46
CA THR A 101 10.49 -6.86 -2.10
C THR A 101 10.39 -5.73 -1.09
N GLU A 102 11.50 -5.01 -0.88
CA GLU A 102 11.53 -3.80 -0.06
C GLU A 102 11.00 -2.60 -0.85
N LEU A 103 10.02 -1.89 -0.29
CA LEU A 103 9.56 -0.59 -0.76
C LEU A 103 10.07 0.51 0.17
N ARG A 104 10.65 1.57 -0.39
CA ARG A 104 11.09 2.74 0.39
C ARG A 104 10.20 3.94 0.14
N LEU A 105 9.62 4.47 1.21
CA LEU A 105 8.75 5.63 1.13
C LEU A 105 9.55 6.93 0.98
N GLY A 106 9.02 7.84 0.18
CA GLY A 106 9.46 9.23 0.05
C GLY A 106 8.57 10.17 0.85
N GLU A 107 8.40 11.38 0.34
CA GLU A 107 7.49 12.36 0.93
C GLU A 107 6.04 11.86 0.86
N PRO A 108 5.23 12.17 1.88
CA PRO A 108 3.79 12.04 1.76
C PRO A 108 3.27 13.06 0.76
N LEU A 109 2.30 12.68 -0.05
CA LEU A 109 1.58 13.62 -0.89
C LEU A 109 0.71 14.52 0.00
N PRO A 110 0.58 15.81 -0.35
CA PRO A 110 -0.43 16.65 0.27
C PRO A 110 -1.82 16.03 0.02
N PRO A 111 -2.77 16.20 0.97
CA PRO A 111 -4.15 15.86 0.68
C PRO A 111 -4.61 16.65 -0.56
N PRO A 112 -5.52 16.10 -1.38
CA PRO A 112 -6.09 16.85 -2.49
C PRO A 112 -6.64 18.18 -1.97
N ALA A 113 -6.38 19.26 -2.71
CA ALA A 113 -6.96 20.56 -2.39
C ALA A 113 -8.51 20.45 -2.44
N PRO A 114 -9.22 21.13 -1.52
CA PRO A 114 -10.68 21.13 -1.51
C PRO A 114 -11.29 21.76 -2.76
#